data_AF-A0A2K5CT23-F1
#
_entry.id   AF-A0A2K5CT23-F1
#
_cell.length_a   1.000
_cell.length_b   1.000
_cell.length_c   1.000
_cell.angle_alpha   90.00
_cell.angle_beta   90.00
_cell.angle_gamma   90.00
#
_symmetry.space_group_name_H-M   'P 1'
#
loop_
_entity.id
_entity.type
_entity.pdbx_description
1 polymer ?
#
loop_
_entity_poly.entity_id
_entity_poly.type
_entity_poly.pdbx_seq_one_letter_code
_entity_poly.pdbx_strand_id
1 'polypeptide(L)'
;MSASQDSRSGDNGLDEMEPEGVIESNWNKIKPSAIQQRAILPCIKGCDVIAQAQSGTGKMATFAILILQQIELDLEATQALVLAPTRELAQQIQKVVVALGDYMGASCHACTGGTNVCAEVQKLQMEAPHITMGTPGHVFDMLNWRYLSPKYIKMFVLDEADEILSHGFKDQIYDEFQKLNSNTQVVLLSATMPSHVLEVTKKFMRDPIRILEWKLDTLCDLYETLTITQAVIFINTRRKVDWLTEKMHARDFTVYMDQKERDVIMREFRSGSSRVLITTDLLARGTDVWQE
;
A
#
# COMPACT_ATOMS: atom_id res chain seq x y z
N MET A 1 -68.07 -11.51 -38.60
CA MET A 1 -68.11 -10.03 -38.48
C MET A 1 -66.88 -9.67 -37.65
N SER A 2 -65.76 -9.34 -38.31
CA SER A 2 -65.35 -7.97 -38.70
C SER A 2 -64.79 -7.20 -37.48
N ALA A 3 -63.46 -7.12 -37.35
CA ALA A 3 -62.60 -6.02 -37.83
C ALA A 3 -62.59 -4.84 -36.82
N SER A 4 -61.48 -4.40 -36.19
CA SER A 4 -60.04 -4.24 -36.54
C SER A 4 -59.70 -2.84 -37.08
N GLN A 5 -59.11 -2.01 -36.21
CA GLN A 5 -58.30 -0.77 -36.40
C GLN A 5 -58.22 -0.05 -35.03
N ASP A 6 -57.20 0.71 -34.59
CA ASP A 6 -55.75 0.82 -34.90
C ASP A 6 -55.11 1.66 -33.74
N SER A 7 -53.80 1.93 -33.57
CA SER A 7 -52.58 1.75 -34.39
C SER A 7 -51.31 1.46 -33.54
N ARG A 8 -50.32 2.38 -33.46
CA ARG A 8 -49.03 2.35 -32.73
C ARG A 8 -48.52 3.80 -32.52
N SER A 9 -47.72 4.08 -31.48
CA SER A 9 -46.28 4.45 -31.60
C SER A 9 -45.66 5.17 -30.36
N GLY A 10 -44.59 4.58 -29.78
CA GLY A 10 -43.53 5.27 -29.01
C GLY A 10 -43.91 6.00 -27.69
N ASP A 11 -42.96 6.52 -26.91
CA ASP A 11 -41.55 6.10 -26.71
C ASP A 11 -41.04 6.66 -25.34
N ASN A 12 -39.99 6.06 -24.78
CA ASN A 12 -39.11 6.50 -23.68
C ASN A 12 -39.63 7.44 -22.57
N GLY A 13 -39.52 6.97 -21.32
CA GLY A 13 -39.77 7.73 -20.09
C GLY A 13 -39.11 7.08 -18.87
N LEU A 14 -37.79 6.91 -18.91
CA LEU A 14 -36.99 6.48 -17.75
C LEU A 14 -36.63 7.70 -16.91
N ASP A 15 -37.33 7.91 -15.79
CA ASP A 15 -36.93 8.85 -14.74
C ASP A 15 -37.39 8.36 -13.36
N GLU A 16 -36.79 8.90 -12.30
CA GLU A 16 -37.12 8.67 -10.88
C GLU A 16 -37.11 7.20 -10.40
N MET A 17 -35.91 6.60 -10.37
CA MET A 17 -35.59 5.53 -9.42
C MET A 17 -34.33 5.90 -8.62
N GLU A 18 -34.49 6.75 -7.61
CA GLU A 18 -33.40 7.22 -6.72
C GLU A 18 -32.68 6.04 -6.02
N PRO A 19 -31.35 5.94 -6.11
CA PRO A 19 -30.55 4.94 -5.39
C PRO A 19 -29.83 5.51 -4.14
N GLU A 20 -30.29 6.64 -3.60
CA GLU A 20 -29.53 7.46 -2.66
C GLU A 20 -29.97 7.28 -1.19
N GLY A 21 -29.00 7.38 -0.27
CA GLY A 21 -29.22 7.26 1.19
C GLY A 21 -28.28 6.28 1.91
N VAL A 22 -28.21 5.01 1.51
CA VAL A 22 -27.47 3.96 2.27
C VAL A 22 -26.05 3.71 1.75
N ILE A 23 -25.83 3.85 0.45
CA ILE A 23 -24.50 3.63 -0.18
C ILE A 23 -23.62 4.88 0.01
N GLU A 24 -24.14 6.04 -0.38
CA GLU A 24 -23.42 7.32 -0.33
C GLU A 24 -23.02 7.74 1.10
N SER A 25 -23.88 7.50 2.08
CA SER A 25 -23.63 7.81 3.50
C SER A 25 -22.55 6.94 4.16
N ASN A 26 -22.06 5.91 3.47
CA ASN A 26 -20.91 5.12 3.87
C ASN A 26 -19.68 5.36 2.98
N TRP A 27 -19.86 5.60 1.67
CA TRP A 27 -18.76 5.98 0.77
C TRP A 27 -18.01 7.21 1.27
N ASN A 28 -18.74 8.26 1.66
CA ASN A 28 -18.19 9.50 2.22
C ASN A 28 -17.50 9.36 3.60
N LYS A 29 -17.42 8.14 4.17
CA LYS A 29 -16.68 7.85 5.42
C LYS A 29 -15.34 7.13 5.19
N ILE A 30 -15.07 6.62 3.99
CA ILE A 30 -13.85 5.86 3.71
C ILE A 30 -12.74 6.83 3.26
N LYS A 31 -12.14 7.57 4.21
CA LYS A 31 -10.91 8.34 3.96
C LYS A 31 -9.82 7.34 3.55
N PRO A 32 -9.26 7.38 2.31
CA PRO A 32 -8.18 6.48 1.93
C PRO A 32 -6.97 6.70 2.83
N SER A 33 -6.23 5.64 3.14
CA SER A 33 -5.13 5.72 4.10
C SER A 33 -3.98 6.60 3.60
N ALA A 34 -3.16 7.12 4.51
CA ALA A 34 -2.04 8.01 4.16
C ALA A 34 -1.05 7.39 3.15
N ILE A 35 -0.94 6.05 3.09
CA ILE A 35 -0.13 5.36 2.07
C ILE A 35 -0.86 5.26 0.72
N GLN A 36 -2.18 5.03 0.72
CA GLN A 36 -3.00 5.05 -0.51
C GLN A 36 -2.97 6.43 -1.18
N GLN A 37 -3.27 7.50 -0.41
CA GLN A 37 -3.26 8.89 -0.91
C GLN A 37 -1.94 9.29 -1.60
N ARG A 38 -0.82 8.71 -1.14
CA ARG A 38 0.53 9.08 -1.60
C ARG A 38 1.12 8.17 -2.65
N ALA A 39 0.84 6.86 -2.60
CA ALA A 39 1.37 5.91 -3.57
C ALA A 39 0.54 5.86 -4.85
N ILE A 40 -0.78 6.07 -4.78
CA ILE A 40 -1.67 5.86 -5.93
C ILE A 40 -1.32 6.81 -7.09
N LEU A 41 -1.22 8.12 -6.85
CA LEU A 41 -0.97 9.08 -7.94
C LEU A 41 0.41 8.94 -8.61
N PRO A 42 1.54 8.75 -7.88
CA PRO A 42 2.82 8.37 -8.48
C PRO A 42 2.77 7.07 -9.27
N CYS A 43 2.13 6.03 -8.73
CA CYS A 43 2.09 4.73 -9.42
C CYS A 43 1.24 4.79 -10.70
N ILE A 44 0.09 5.47 -10.69
CA ILE A 44 -0.72 5.69 -11.92
C ILE A 44 0.08 6.41 -13.00
N LYS A 45 1.01 7.30 -12.63
CA LYS A 45 1.92 8.00 -13.56
C LYS A 45 3.09 7.15 -14.09
N GLY A 46 3.15 5.86 -13.74
CA GLY A 46 4.24 4.96 -14.15
C GLY A 46 5.56 5.15 -13.41
N CYS A 47 5.59 5.95 -12.33
CA CYS A 47 6.79 6.15 -11.54
C CYS A 47 7.10 4.92 -10.68
N ASP A 48 8.37 4.53 -10.56
CA ASP A 48 8.79 3.54 -9.57
C ASP A 48 8.58 4.12 -8.15
N VAL A 49 8.15 3.31 -7.17
CA VAL A 49 7.78 3.77 -5.82
C VAL A 49 8.37 2.87 -4.74
N ILE A 50 8.97 3.48 -3.71
CA ILE A 50 9.35 2.83 -2.45
C ILE A 50 8.42 3.37 -1.35
N ALA A 51 7.57 2.51 -0.83
CA ALA A 51 6.49 2.84 0.09
C ALA A 51 6.62 2.06 1.42
N GLN A 52 7.08 2.75 2.46
CA GLN A 52 7.09 2.21 3.82
C GLN A 52 5.78 2.54 4.52
N ALA A 53 5.16 1.54 5.14
CA ALA A 53 4.00 1.73 6.02
C ALA A 53 3.89 0.58 7.02
N GLN A 54 3.19 0.79 8.15
CA GLN A 54 2.94 -0.30 9.10
C GLN A 54 2.05 -1.41 8.50
N SER A 55 2.03 -2.60 9.12
CA SER A 55 1.02 -3.61 8.74
C SER A 55 -0.40 -3.10 9.07
N GLY A 56 -1.42 -3.62 8.37
CA GLY A 56 -2.81 -3.16 8.47
C GLY A 56 -3.13 -1.82 7.78
N THR A 57 -2.15 -1.04 7.33
CA THR A 57 -2.34 0.31 6.75
C THR A 57 -2.95 0.36 5.33
N GLY A 58 -3.40 -0.76 4.78
CA GLY A 58 -4.01 -0.84 3.45
C GLY A 58 -3.04 -0.99 2.26
N LYS A 59 -1.76 -1.32 2.49
CA LYS A 59 -0.76 -1.61 1.44
C LYS A 59 -1.29 -2.55 0.34
N MET A 60 -1.88 -3.66 0.75
CA MET A 60 -2.36 -4.72 -0.15
C MET A 60 -3.45 -4.19 -1.10
N ALA A 61 -4.43 -3.47 -0.57
CA ALA A 61 -5.43 -2.76 -1.37
C ALA A 61 -4.79 -1.65 -2.24
N THR A 62 -3.74 -0.98 -1.75
CA THR A 62 -3.04 0.08 -2.51
C THR A 62 -2.48 -0.47 -3.82
N PHE A 63 -1.72 -1.57 -3.79
CA PHE A 63 -1.16 -2.13 -5.03
C PHE A 63 -2.19 -2.93 -5.84
N ALA A 64 -3.17 -3.59 -5.19
CA ALA A 64 -4.25 -4.27 -5.92
C ALA A 64 -5.06 -3.29 -6.78
N ILE A 65 -5.46 -2.14 -6.22
CA ILE A 65 -6.13 -1.05 -6.97
C ILE A 65 -5.23 -0.55 -8.11
N LEU A 66 -3.93 -0.38 -7.85
CA LEU A 66 -2.98 0.11 -8.87
C LEU A 66 -2.77 -0.85 -10.04
N ILE A 67 -2.72 -2.15 -9.78
CA ILE A 67 -2.66 -3.17 -10.83
C ILE A 67 -3.97 -3.16 -11.62
N LEU A 68 -5.12 -3.27 -10.94
CA LEU A 68 -6.43 -3.30 -11.58
C LEU A 68 -6.70 -2.05 -12.43
N GLN A 69 -6.24 -0.87 -11.98
CA GLN A 69 -6.36 0.39 -12.71
C GLN A 69 -5.47 0.47 -13.98
N GLN A 70 -4.46 -0.41 -14.13
CA GLN A 70 -3.52 -0.38 -15.26
C GLN A 70 -3.60 -1.58 -16.20
N ILE A 71 -4.24 -2.70 -15.83
CA ILE A 71 -4.35 -3.88 -16.72
C ILE A 71 -5.31 -3.61 -17.91
N GLU A 72 -5.03 -4.29 -19.02
CA GLU A 72 -5.83 -4.34 -20.23
C GLU A 72 -6.54 -5.71 -20.27
N LEU A 73 -7.87 -5.73 -20.19
CA LEU A 73 -8.67 -6.96 -20.04
C LEU A 73 -8.81 -7.77 -21.34
N ASP A 74 -8.59 -7.14 -22.49
CA ASP A 74 -8.59 -7.80 -23.81
C ASP A 74 -7.26 -8.56 -24.09
N LEU A 75 -6.29 -8.49 -23.18
CA LEU A 75 -4.95 -9.06 -23.34
C LEU A 75 -4.73 -10.23 -22.37
N GLU A 76 -5.00 -11.44 -22.87
CA GLU A 76 -4.73 -12.74 -22.22
C GLU A 76 -3.23 -13.00 -22.02
N ALA A 77 -2.61 -12.22 -21.13
CA ALA A 77 -1.21 -12.35 -20.73
C ALA A 77 -0.97 -11.71 -19.36
N THR A 78 0.00 -12.22 -18.62
CA THR A 78 0.42 -11.60 -17.36
C THR A 78 1.04 -10.23 -17.59
N GLN A 79 0.41 -9.22 -17.00
CA GLN A 79 0.73 -7.81 -17.10
C GLN A 79 1.27 -7.23 -15.79
N ALA A 80 0.94 -7.86 -14.66
CA ALA A 80 1.50 -7.53 -13.36
C ALA A 80 1.99 -8.78 -12.63
N LEU A 81 3.13 -8.64 -11.95
CA LEU A 81 3.76 -9.68 -11.15
C LEU A 81 3.98 -9.19 -9.72
N VAL A 82 3.52 -9.96 -8.72
CA VAL A 82 3.62 -9.61 -7.29
C VAL A 82 4.39 -10.67 -6.51
N LEU A 83 5.47 -10.29 -5.86
CA LEU A 83 6.23 -11.16 -4.95
C LEU A 83 5.84 -10.93 -3.48
N ALA A 84 5.73 -12.03 -2.74
CA ALA A 84 5.43 -12.08 -1.32
C ALA A 84 6.38 -13.08 -0.60
N PRO A 85 6.73 -12.88 0.68
CA PRO A 85 7.66 -13.76 1.40
C PRO A 85 7.08 -15.16 1.66
N THR A 86 5.76 -15.28 1.84
CA THR A 86 5.07 -16.51 2.25
C THR A 86 3.98 -16.91 1.27
N ARG A 87 3.62 -18.20 1.28
CA ARG A 87 2.56 -18.77 0.41
C ARG A 87 1.19 -18.25 0.86
N GLU A 88 1.06 -18.10 2.16
CA GLU A 88 -0.11 -17.63 2.89
C GLU A 88 -0.41 -16.17 2.55
N LEU A 89 0.61 -15.29 2.50
CA LEU A 89 0.44 -13.92 2.05
C LEU A 89 0.12 -13.86 0.55
N ALA A 90 0.79 -14.65 -0.31
CA ALA A 90 0.46 -14.69 -1.74
C ALA A 90 -1.02 -15.09 -1.99
N GLN A 91 -1.54 -16.05 -1.24
CA GLN A 91 -2.96 -16.44 -1.29
C GLN A 91 -3.90 -15.38 -0.68
N GLN A 92 -3.45 -14.61 0.32
CA GLN A 92 -4.21 -13.48 0.85
C GLN A 92 -4.30 -12.34 -0.16
N ILE A 93 -3.20 -12.02 -0.84
CA ILE A 93 -3.15 -11.04 -1.94
C ILE A 93 -4.12 -11.46 -3.04
N GLN A 94 -4.13 -12.75 -3.42
CA GLN A 94 -5.05 -13.25 -4.46
C GLN A 94 -6.52 -13.00 -4.09
N LYS A 95 -6.91 -13.27 -2.84
CA LYS A 95 -8.28 -13.01 -2.35
C LYS A 95 -8.65 -11.53 -2.41
N VAL A 96 -7.71 -10.62 -2.11
CA VAL A 96 -7.94 -9.16 -2.20
C VAL A 96 -8.01 -8.70 -3.66
N VAL A 97 -7.16 -9.22 -4.54
CA VAL A 97 -7.18 -8.90 -5.98
C VAL A 97 -8.47 -9.40 -6.64
N VAL A 98 -8.91 -10.63 -6.34
CA VAL A 98 -10.21 -11.15 -6.82
C VAL A 98 -11.36 -10.30 -6.29
N ALA A 99 -11.43 -10.03 -4.98
CA ALA A 99 -12.53 -9.28 -4.38
C ALA A 99 -12.65 -7.82 -4.88
N LEU A 100 -11.55 -7.22 -5.35
CA LEU A 100 -11.55 -5.89 -5.96
C LEU A 100 -11.75 -5.93 -7.49
N GLY A 101 -11.36 -7.02 -8.16
CA GLY A 101 -11.45 -7.22 -9.60
C GLY A 101 -12.67 -7.98 -10.10
N ASP A 102 -13.55 -8.44 -9.20
CA ASP A 102 -14.72 -9.30 -9.48
C ASP A 102 -15.62 -8.72 -10.59
N TYR A 103 -15.99 -7.45 -10.46
CA TYR A 103 -16.78 -6.70 -11.45
C TYR A 103 -16.01 -6.30 -12.72
N MET A 104 -14.70 -6.57 -12.79
CA MET A 104 -13.84 -6.30 -13.94
C MET A 104 -13.54 -7.54 -14.78
N GLY A 105 -13.80 -8.75 -14.28
CA GLY A 105 -13.36 -9.99 -14.92
C GLY A 105 -11.84 -10.22 -14.89
N ALA A 106 -11.11 -9.53 -13.99
CA ALA A 106 -9.65 -9.57 -13.94
C ALA A 106 -9.11 -10.90 -13.37
N SER A 107 -8.71 -11.83 -14.25
CA SER A 107 -8.17 -13.13 -13.83
C SER A 107 -6.79 -13.02 -13.15
N CYS A 108 -6.60 -13.73 -12.03
CA CYS A 108 -5.33 -13.75 -11.30
C CYS A 108 -4.99 -15.12 -10.68
N HIS A 109 -3.70 -15.41 -10.54
CA HIS A 109 -3.20 -16.72 -10.08
C HIS A 109 -2.05 -16.60 -9.06
N ALA A 110 -2.09 -17.46 -8.03
CA ALA A 110 -1.09 -17.53 -6.97
C ALA A 110 -0.11 -18.70 -7.18
N CYS A 111 1.06 -18.39 -7.72
CA CYS A 111 2.20 -19.28 -7.88
C CYS A 111 2.91 -19.55 -6.53
N THR A 112 2.37 -20.50 -5.77
CA THR A 112 2.94 -20.92 -4.47
C THR A 112 3.41 -22.37 -4.52
N GLY A 113 4.67 -22.62 -4.14
CA GLY A 113 5.24 -23.98 -4.17
C GLY A 113 4.51 -25.01 -3.31
N GLY A 114 4.73 -26.29 -3.60
CA GLY A 114 3.99 -27.41 -2.99
C GLY A 114 2.68 -27.78 -3.72
N THR A 115 2.32 -27.02 -4.76
CA THR A 115 1.32 -27.38 -5.78
C THR A 115 1.82 -28.51 -6.70
N ASN A 116 0.90 -29.14 -7.42
CA ASN A 116 1.27 -29.98 -8.56
C ASN A 116 1.63 -29.08 -9.76
N VAL A 117 2.92 -28.91 -10.01
CA VAL A 117 3.46 -28.06 -11.09
C VAL A 117 2.83 -28.39 -12.46
N CYS A 118 2.62 -29.67 -12.79
CA CYS A 118 2.05 -30.04 -14.08
C CYS A 118 0.60 -29.55 -14.26
N ALA A 119 -0.21 -29.63 -13.19
CA ALA A 119 -1.58 -29.12 -13.20
C ALA A 119 -1.63 -27.58 -13.19
N GLU A 120 -0.69 -26.94 -12.50
CA GLU A 120 -0.54 -25.48 -12.47
C GLU A 120 -0.12 -24.93 -13.84
N VAL A 121 0.87 -25.55 -14.49
CA VAL A 121 1.31 -25.21 -15.85
C VAL A 121 0.19 -25.45 -16.87
N GLN A 122 -0.57 -26.55 -16.75
CA GLN A 122 -1.75 -26.77 -17.59
C GLN A 122 -2.80 -25.67 -17.42
N LYS A 123 -3.03 -25.17 -16.19
CA LYS A 123 -3.93 -24.03 -15.97
C LYS A 123 -3.40 -22.76 -16.65
N LEU A 124 -2.14 -22.41 -16.41
CA LEU A 124 -1.48 -21.23 -17.00
C LEU A 124 -1.42 -21.26 -18.54
N GLN A 125 -1.45 -22.46 -19.14
CA GLN A 125 -1.50 -22.66 -20.60
C GLN A 125 -2.92 -22.67 -21.18
N MET A 126 -3.95 -22.95 -20.37
CA MET A 126 -5.36 -22.88 -20.78
C MET A 126 -5.95 -21.48 -20.59
N GLU A 127 -5.55 -20.77 -19.55
CA GLU A 127 -6.00 -19.41 -19.23
C GLU A 127 -4.81 -18.62 -18.67
N ALA A 128 -4.28 -17.68 -19.44
CA ALA A 128 -3.16 -16.84 -19.03
C ALA A 128 -3.65 -15.73 -18.07
N PRO A 129 -3.24 -15.73 -16.78
CA PRO A 129 -3.76 -14.77 -15.81
C PRO A 129 -3.19 -13.37 -16.06
N HIS A 130 -4.05 -12.34 -16.03
CA HIS A 130 -3.64 -10.94 -16.13
C HIS A 130 -2.65 -10.54 -15.02
N ILE A 131 -2.83 -11.12 -13.83
CA ILE A 131 -2.04 -10.84 -12.63
C ILE A 131 -1.51 -12.16 -12.05
N THR A 132 -0.18 -12.30 -12.01
CA THR A 132 0.47 -13.42 -11.31
C THR A 132 1.03 -12.91 -9.98
N MET A 133 0.92 -13.70 -8.92
CA MET A 133 1.54 -13.42 -7.64
C MET A 133 2.14 -14.68 -7.03
N GLY A 134 3.14 -14.59 -6.16
CA GLY A 134 3.74 -15.80 -5.60
C GLY A 134 4.95 -15.60 -4.70
N THR A 135 5.52 -16.72 -4.29
CA THR A 135 6.79 -16.79 -3.55
C THR A 135 7.97 -16.81 -4.53
N PRO A 136 9.04 -15.99 -4.35
CA PRO A 136 10.12 -15.81 -5.32
C PRO A 136 10.60 -17.08 -6.01
N GLY A 137 11.11 -18.07 -5.26
CA GLY A 137 11.66 -19.30 -5.87
C GLY A 137 10.71 -20.05 -6.83
N HIS A 138 9.40 -20.06 -6.56
CA HIS A 138 8.42 -20.72 -7.43
C HIS A 138 8.06 -19.85 -8.66
N VAL A 139 8.07 -18.52 -8.50
CA VAL A 139 7.89 -17.56 -9.61
C VAL A 139 9.12 -17.56 -10.52
N PHE A 140 10.32 -17.57 -9.93
CA PHE A 140 11.60 -17.73 -10.62
C PHE A 140 11.58 -18.99 -11.50
N ASP A 141 11.18 -20.14 -10.96
CA ASP A 141 11.10 -21.41 -11.70
C ASP A 141 10.11 -21.34 -12.87
N MET A 142 8.90 -20.79 -12.65
CA MET A 142 7.90 -20.59 -13.70
C MET A 142 8.39 -19.68 -14.84
N LEU A 143 9.12 -18.60 -14.52
CA LEU A 143 9.76 -17.73 -15.51
C LEU A 143 10.95 -18.42 -16.21
N ASN A 144 11.77 -19.16 -15.45
CA ASN A 144 12.99 -19.80 -15.93
C ASN A 144 12.70 -20.95 -16.91
N TRP A 145 11.68 -21.75 -16.62
CA TRP A 145 11.19 -22.81 -17.50
C TRP A 145 10.19 -22.34 -18.57
N ARG A 146 9.93 -21.02 -18.64
CA ARG A 146 9.04 -20.36 -19.62
C ARG A 146 7.58 -20.81 -19.56
N TYR A 147 7.12 -21.26 -18.39
CA TYR A 147 5.70 -21.49 -18.12
C TYR A 147 4.96 -20.16 -17.89
N LEU A 148 5.66 -19.16 -17.36
CA LEU A 148 5.21 -17.77 -17.30
C LEU A 148 5.97 -16.93 -18.33
N SER A 149 5.26 -16.12 -19.11
CA SER A 149 5.84 -15.24 -20.13
C SER A 149 6.03 -13.81 -19.59
N PRO A 150 7.26 -13.28 -19.49
CA PRO A 150 7.48 -11.93 -18.98
C PRO A 150 7.17 -10.82 -19.99
N LYS A 151 6.87 -11.17 -21.25
CA LYS A 151 6.79 -10.25 -22.40
C LYS A 151 5.88 -9.03 -22.17
N TYR A 152 4.77 -9.21 -21.45
CA TYR A 152 3.75 -8.18 -21.24
C TYR A 152 3.74 -7.60 -19.81
N ILE A 153 4.67 -8.00 -18.94
CA ILE A 153 4.73 -7.55 -17.55
C ILE A 153 5.16 -6.07 -17.52
N LYS A 154 4.20 -5.19 -17.26
CA LYS A 154 4.37 -3.73 -17.14
C LYS A 154 4.54 -3.26 -15.70
N MET A 155 4.07 -4.03 -14.70
CA MET A 155 4.28 -3.74 -13.27
C MET A 155 4.90 -4.93 -12.53
N PHE A 156 5.89 -4.66 -11.69
CA PHE A 156 6.52 -5.60 -10.75
C PHE A 156 6.37 -5.07 -9.33
N VAL A 157 5.76 -5.84 -8.44
CA VAL A 157 5.45 -5.45 -7.06
C VAL A 157 6.18 -6.37 -6.08
N LEU A 158 6.81 -5.78 -5.06
CA LEU A 158 7.45 -6.48 -3.96
C LEU A 158 6.74 -6.07 -2.67
N ASP A 159 5.89 -6.91 -2.09
CA ASP A 159 5.30 -6.66 -0.75
C ASP A 159 6.13 -7.35 0.34
N GLU A 160 6.16 -6.76 1.53
CA GLU A 160 6.98 -7.18 2.68
C GLU A 160 8.45 -7.46 2.28
N ALA A 161 9.00 -6.59 1.44
CA ALA A 161 10.30 -6.78 0.79
C ALA A 161 11.51 -6.86 1.76
N ASP A 162 11.37 -6.38 2.99
CA ASP A 162 12.33 -6.59 4.08
C ASP A 162 12.36 -8.06 4.55
N GLU A 163 11.20 -8.72 4.60
CA GLU A 163 11.14 -10.16 4.84
C GLU A 163 11.70 -10.95 3.64
N ILE A 164 11.30 -10.60 2.41
CA ILE A 164 11.79 -11.31 1.22
C ILE A 164 13.33 -11.24 1.13
N LEU A 165 13.92 -10.06 1.37
CA LEU A 165 15.37 -9.87 1.25
C LEU A 165 16.16 -10.43 2.44
N SER A 166 15.57 -10.51 3.63
CA SER A 166 16.23 -11.14 4.79
C SER A 166 16.30 -12.67 4.69
N HIS A 167 15.36 -13.30 3.96
CA HIS A 167 15.43 -14.74 3.61
C HIS A 167 16.48 -15.08 2.53
N GLY A 168 17.22 -14.09 2.00
CA GLY A 168 18.29 -14.30 1.03
C GLY A 168 17.86 -14.33 -0.44
N PHE A 169 16.58 -14.12 -0.76
CA PHE A 169 16.05 -14.10 -2.14
C PHE A 169 16.53 -12.91 -3.00
N LYS A 170 17.48 -12.11 -2.51
CA LYS A 170 18.05 -10.92 -3.15
C LYS A 170 18.52 -11.15 -4.58
N ASP A 171 19.22 -12.25 -4.82
CA ASP A 171 19.78 -12.53 -6.15
C ASP A 171 18.72 -13.19 -7.06
N GLN A 172 17.78 -13.98 -6.50
CA GLN A 172 16.62 -14.48 -7.25
C GLN A 172 15.71 -13.34 -7.76
N ILE A 173 15.37 -12.36 -6.91
CA ILE A 173 14.61 -11.16 -7.33
C ILE A 173 15.33 -10.41 -8.47
N TYR A 174 16.65 -10.31 -8.39
CA TYR A 174 17.45 -9.63 -9.40
C TYR A 174 17.45 -10.40 -10.74
N ASP A 175 17.60 -11.72 -10.70
CA ASP A 175 17.54 -12.60 -11.87
C ASP A 175 16.11 -12.75 -12.45
N GLU A 176 15.07 -12.60 -11.62
CA GLU A 176 13.68 -12.42 -12.08
C GLU A 176 13.51 -11.09 -12.81
N PHE A 177 13.95 -9.99 -12.19
CA PHE A 177 13.84 -8.65 -12.77
C PHE A 177 14.60 -8.53 -14.10
N GLN A 178 15.77 -9.18 -14.24
CA GLN A 178 16.50 -9.24 -15.52
C GLN A 178 15.75 -9.96 -16.65
N LYS A 179 14.71 -10.74 -16.36
CA LYS A 179 13.83 -11.39 -17.36
C LYS A 179 12.66 -10.48 -17.77
N LEU A 180 12.42 -9.38 -17.05
CA LEU A 180 11.34 -8.42 -17.33
C LEU A 180 11.79 -7.35 -18.35
N ASN A 181 10.85 -6.52 -18.81
CA ASN A 181 11.16 -5.44 -19.75
C ASN A 181 11.88 -4.28 -19.04
N SER A 182 12.78 -3.59 -19.75
CA SER A 182 13.47 -2.38 -19.21
C SER A 182 12.53 -1.21 -18.86
N ASN A 183 11.29 -1.26 -19.35
CA ASN A 183 10.25 -0.29 -19.02
C ASN A 183 9.39 -0.66 -17.80
N THR A 184 9.42 -1.92 -17.32
CA THR A 184 8.56 -2.42 -16.23
C THR A 184 8.68 -1.55 -14.98
N GLN A 185 7.56 -1.02 -14.51
CA GLN A 185 7.43 -0.20 -13.31
C GLN A 185 7.65 -1.06 -12.06
N VAL A 186 8.42 -0.55 -11.09
CA VAL A 186 8.67 -1.26 -9.82
C VAL A 186 8.01 -0.56 -8.64
N VAL A 187 7.17 -1.29 -7.91
CA VAL A 187 6.51 -0.82 -6.67
C VAL A 187 6.97 -1.69 -5.50
N LEU A 188 7.67 -1.10 -4.54
CA LEU A 188 8.14 -1.80 -3.34
C LEU A 188 7.38 -1.32 -2.11
N LEU A 189 6.78 -2.27 -1.40
CA LEU A 189 5.99 -2.08 -0.18
C LEU A 189 6.59 -2.90 0.97
N SER A 190 6.66 -2.33 2.17
CA SER A 190 7.38 -2.95 3.29
C SER A 190 7.06 -2.29 4.63
N ALA A 191 7.30 -3.00 5.74
CA ALA A 191 7.20 -2.47 7.10
C ALA A 191 8.43 -1.67 7.54
N THR A 192 9.64 -2.15 7.23
CA THR A 192 10.92 -1.54 7.63
C THR A 192 11.83 -1.32 6.42
N MET A 193 12.43 -0.13 6.30
CA MET A 193 13.40 0.19 5.24
C MET A 193 14.83 0.31 5.79
N PRO A 194 15.49 -0.81 6.15
CA PRO A 194 16.91 -0.80 6.51
C PRO A 194 17.78 -0.55 5.28
N SER A 195 19.04 -0.17 5.51
CA SER A 195 19.98 0.21 4.43
C SER A 195 20.15 -0.87 3.37
N HIS A 196 20.21 -2.15 3.76
CA HIS A 196 20.41 -3.25 2.82
C HIS A 196 19.24 -3.43 1.83
N VAL A 197 18.00 -3.10 2.20
CA VAL A 197 16.87 -3.08 1.25
C VAL A 197 16.98 -1.87 0.32
N LEU A 198 17.30 -0.70 0.87
CA LEU A 198 17.53 0.54 0.10
C LEU A 198 18.80 0.50 -0.78
N GLU A 199 19.68 -0.49 -0.61
CA GLU A 199 20.80 -0.80 -1.50
C GLU A 199 20.39 -1.75 -2.62
N VAL A 200 19.46 -2.67 -2.36
CA VAL A 200 18.92 -3.57 -3.38
C VAL A 200 18.07 -2.80 -4.39
N THR A 201 17.23 -1.86 -3.94
CA THR A 201 16.39 -1.05 -4.86
C THR A 201 17.20 -0.25 -5.88
N LYS A 202 18.42 0.19 -5.54
CA LYS A 202 19.33 0.89 -6.45
C LYS A 202 19.79 0.04 -7.64
N LYS A 203 19.59 -1.29 -7.62
CA LYS A 203 19.93 -2.19 -8.74
C LYS A 203 18.84 -2.25 -9.82
N PHE A 204 17.58 -1.99 -9.48
CA PHE A 204 16.44 -2.23 -10.39
C PHE A 204 15.39 -1.10 -10.47
N MET A 205 15.38 -0.16 -9.53
CA MET A 205 14.42 0.97 -9.54
C MET A 205 15.04 2.23 -10.16
N ARG A 206 14.25 2.95 -10.96
CA ARG A 206 14.62 4.13 -11.74
C ARG A 206 14.01 5.37 -11.09
N ASP A 207 14.88 6.17 -10.45
CA ASP A 207 14.53 7.37 -9.66
C ASP A 207 13.24 7.23 -8.80
N PRO A 208 13.17 6.23 -7.90
CA PRO A 208 11.91 5.87 -7.25
C PRO A 208 11.44 6.92 -6.24
N ILE A 209 10.16 7.27 -6.31
CA ILE A 209 9.50 8.17 -5.35
C ILE A 209 9.41 7.49 -3.97
N ARG A 210 9.88 8.19 -2.93
CA ARG A 210 10.13 7.61 -1.59
C ARG A 210 9.11 8.08 -0.57
N ILE A 211 8.17 7.21 -0.23
CA ILE A 211 7.17 7.43 0.82
C ILE A 211 7.61 6.66 2.07
N LEU A 212 8.67 7.17 2.73
CA LEU A 212 9.27 6.51 3.90
C LEU A 212 8.68 6.97 5.24
N GLU A 213 8.25 8.23 5.29
CA GLU A 213 7.83 8.89 6.54
C GLU A 213 6.31 8.98 6.62
N TRP A 214 5.68 7.84 6.96
CA TRP A 214 4.24 7.76 7.27
C TRP A 214 3.92 8.21 8.70
N LYS A 215 4.89 8.07 9.64
CA LYS A 215 4.68 8.33 11.07
C LYS A 215 4.28 9.76 11.41
N LEU A 216 4.85 10.76 10.73
CA LEU A 216 4.50 12.18 10.91
C LEU A 216 3.03 12.40 10.57
N ASP A 217 2.54 11.78 9.52
CA ASP A 217 1.22 12.07 8.97
C ASP A 217 0.12 11.24 9.61
N THR A 218 0.37 9.99 10.00
CA THR A 218 -0.51 9.27 10.93
C THR A 218 -0.65 10.03 12.25
N LEU A 219 0.41 10.70 12.71
CA LEU A 219 0.39 11.54 13.91
C LEU A 219 -0.42 12.83 13.69
N CYS A 220 -0.32 13.49 12.53
CA CYS A 220 -1.21 14.61 12.18
C CYS A 220 -2.68 14.18 12.00
N ASP A 221 -2.96 13.10 11.26
CA ASP A 221 -4.30 12.50 11.11
C ASP A 221 -4.96 12.26 12.49
N LEU A 222 -4.17 11.77 13.47
CA LEU A 222 -4.64 11.58 14.85
C LEU A 222 -4.97 12.88 15.56
N TYR A 223 -4.17 13.94 15.44
CA TYR A 223 -4.47 15.26 16.03
C TYR A 223 -5.59 16.03 15.31
N GLU A 224 -5.80 15.77 14.01
CA GLU A 224 -6.92 16.33 13.24
C GLU A 224 -8.25 15.62 13.57
N THR A 225 -8.22 14.30 13.74
CA THR A 225 -9.44 13.48 13.90
C THR A 225 -9.86 13.34 15.37
N LEU A 226 -8.92 13.35 16.31
CA LEU A 226 -9.18 13.18 17.75
C LEU A 226 -8.99 14.50 18.48
N THR A 227 -9.94 14.87 19.34
CA THR A 227 -9.82 16.01 20.26
C THR A 227 -8.88 15.68 21.43
N ILE A 228 -7.61 15.43 21.12
CA ILE A 228 -6.54 15.16 22.10
C ILE A 228 -6.35 16.42 22.95
N THR A 229 -6.61 16.29 24.26
CA THR A 229 -6.42 17.37 25.23
C THR A 229 -4.94 17.63 25.46
N GLN A 230 -4.17 16.58 25.75
CA GLN A 230 -2.73 16.59 25.96
C GLN A 230 -2.11 15.26 25.52
N ALA A 231 -0.90 15.29 24.96
CA ALA A 231 -0.15 14.08 24.60
C ALA A 231 1.37 14.26 24.67
N VAL A 232 2.08 13.15 24.91
CA VAL A 232 3.55 13.08 24.98
C VAL A 232 4.05 12.09 23.93
N ILE A 233 4.98 12.55 23.08
CA ILE A 233 5.56 11.77 21.99
C ILE A 233 7.02 11.43 22.34
N PHE A 234 7.31 10.14 22.49
CA PHE A 234 8.65 9.63 22.82
C PHE A 234 9.44 9.28 21.56
N ILE A 235 10.72 9.68 21.53
CA ILE A 235 11.64 9.54 20.40
C ILE A 235 13.04 9.15 20.89
N ASN A 236 13.64 8.13 20.27
CA ASN A 236 14.91 7.55 20.72
C ASN A 236 16.15 8.46 20.53
N THR A 237 16.10 9.51 19.70
CA THR A 237 17.27 10.36 19.38
C THR A 237 16.92 11.84 19.27
N ARG A 238 17.77 12.73 19.84
CA ARG A 238 17.56 14.19 19.81
C ARG A 238 17.34 14.73 18.40
N ARG A 239 18.17 14.31 17.42
CA ARG A 239 18.04 14.69 15.99
C ARG A 239 16.67 14.40 15.36
N LYS A 240 15.89 13.47 15.92
CA LYS A 240 14.50 13.20 15.50
C LYS A 240 13.46 14.01 16.29
N VAL A 241 13.77 14.44 17.51
CA VAL A 241 12.99 15.43 18.27
C VAL A 241 13.10 16.80 17.61
N ASP A 242 14.32 17.24 17.25
CA ASP A 242 14.59 18.48 16.51
C ASP A 242 13.75 18.51 15.22
N TRP A 243 13.89 17.46 14.41
CA TRP A 243 13.19 17.29 13.14
C TRP A 243 11.67 17.22 13.28
N LEU A 244 11.13 16.44 14.23
CA LEU A 244 9.67 16.32 14.36
C LEU A 244 9.04 17.64 14.84
N THR A 245 9.73 18.36 15.72
CA THR A 245 9.29 19.68 16.21
C THR A 245 9.24 20.69 15.08
N GLU A 246 10.27 20.78 14.23
CA GLU A 246 10.26 21.61 13.02
C GLU A 246 9.06 21.27 12.12
N LYS A 247 8.80 19.98 11.87
CA LYS A 247 7.70 19.52 11.00
C LYS A 247 6.30 19.73 11.59
N MET A 248 6.16 19.72 12.91
CA MET A 248 4.89 19.99 13.58
C MET A 248 4.61 21.50 13.71
N HIS A 249 5.62 22.32 14.02
CA HIS A 249 5.49 23.78 13.98
C HIS A 249 5.16 24.30 12.57
N ALA A 250 5.73 23.70 11.53
CA ALA A 250 5.39 24.01 10.13
C ALA A 250 3.96 23.57 9.70
N ARG A 251 3.16 23.05 10.63
CA ARG A 251 1.74 22.70 10.50
C ARG A 251 0.90 23.29 11.66
N ASP A 252 1.33 24.42 12.20
CA ASP A 252 0.69 25.19 13.29
C ASP A 252 0.47 24.44 14.63
N PHE A 253 1.11 23.28 14.83
CA PHE A 253 1.06 22.60 16.13
C PHE A 253 2.00 23.27 17.15
N THR A 254 1.45 23.62 18.31
CA THR A 254 2.22 24.08 19.47
C THR A 254 2.96 22.89 20.11
N VAL A 255 4.26 22.83 19.86
CA VAL A 255 5.18 21.78 20.33
C VAL A 255 6.29 22.41 21.18
N TYR A 256 6.79 21.68 22.17
CA TYR A 256 7.96 22.08 22.96
C TYR A 256 9.04 20.99 23.01
N MET A 257 10.29 21.43 23.13
CA MET A 257 11.50 20.61 23.25
C MET A 257 12.29 20.91 24.51
N ASP A 258 12.83 19.87 25.13
CA ASP A 258 13.75 20.01 26.26
C ASP A 258 15.20 20.25 25.82
N GLN A 259 15.85 21.24 26.45
CA GLN A 259 17.29 21.20 26.70
C GLN A 259 17.77 22.08 27.87
N LYS A 260 16.93 22.97 28.43
CA LYS A 260 17.31 23.87 29.54
C LYS A 260 16.25 24.14 30.61
N GLU A 261 14.95 24.12 30.30
CA GLU A 261 13.90 24.63 31.21
C GLU A 261 12.75 23.62 31.45
N ARG A 262 13.12 22.40 31.85
CA ARG A 262 12.19 21.29 32.17
C ARG A 262 11.01 21.73 33.04
N ASP A 263 11.23 22.52 34.09
CA ASP A 263 10.19 22.92 35.05
C ASP A 263 9.25 24.01 34.52
N VAL A 264 9.63 24.73 33.47
CA VAL A 264 8.75 25.65 32.74
C VAL A 264 7.88 24.86 31.78
N ILE A 265 8.49 24.02 30.94
CA ILE A 265 7.80 23.17 29.96
C ILE A 265 6.77 22.25 30.65
N MET A 266 7.14 21.62 31.77
CA MET A 266 6.24 20.77 32.54
C MET A 266 5.09 21.55 33.20
N ARG A 267 5.27 22.85 33.48
CA ARG A 267 4.23 23.75 34.01
C ARG A 267 3.28 24.21 32.91
N GLU A 268 3.80 24.59 31.74
CA GLU A 268 3.01 25.00 30.57
C GLU A 268 2.23 23.83 29.94
N PHE A 269 2.79 22.61 30.00
CA PHE A 269 2.06 21.40 29.66
C PHE A 269 0.95 21.13 30.68
N ARG A 270 1.25 21.15 32.00
CA ARG A 270 0.24 20.96 33.06
C ARG A 270 -0.87 22.02 33.07
N SER A 271 -0.60 23.27 32.65
CA SER A 271 -1.63 24.31 32.50
C SER A 271 -2.49 24.17 31.25
N GLY A 272 -2.18 23.22 30.35
CA GLY A 272 -2.83 23.08 29.05
C GLY A 272 -2.46 24.16 28.03
N SER A 273 -1.46 25.00 28.35
CA SER A 273 -0.93 26.03 27.44
C SER A 273 -0.13 25.41 26.29
N SER A 274 0.51 24.26 26.53
CA SER A 274 0.95 23.33 25.48
C SER A 274 0.11 22.06 25.52
N ARG A 275 -0.30 21.58 24.33
CA ARG A 275 -0.99 20.29 24.17
C ARG A 275 -0.05 19.14 23.79
N VAL A 276 1.14 19.43 23.27
CA VAL A 276 2.04 18.43 22.68
C VAL A 276 3.46 18.60 23.21
N LEU A 277 3.96 17.57 23.88
CA LEU A 277 5.34 17.48 24.36
C LEU A 277 6.09 16.41 23.56
N ILE A 278 7.24 16.74 22.96
CA ILE A 278 8.07 15.77 22.24
C ILE A 278 9.41 15.61 22.96
N THR A 279 9.76 14.37 23.29
CA THR A 279 10.86 14.10 24.23
C THR A 279 11.58 12.78 23.96
N THR A 280 12.66 12.55 24.72
CA THR A 280 13.40 11.28 24.76
C THR A 280 13.15 10.56 26.09
N ASP A 281 13.52 9.28 26.19
CA ASP A 281 13.26 8.40 27.35
C ASP A 281 13.78 8.94 28.71
N LEU A 282 14.64 9.97 28.70
CA LEU A 282 15.13 10.70 29.87
C LEU A 282 14.03 11.33 30.75
N LEU A 283 12.82 11.56 30.24
CA LEU A 283 11.69 12.02 31.07
C LEU A 283 10.88 10.87 31.71
N ALA A 284 10.89 9.66 31.13
CA ALA A 284 10.00 8.57 31.53
C ALA A 284 10.36 7.96 32.91
N ARG A 285 11.61 8.04 33.36
CA ARG A 285 12.08 7.46 34.64
C ARG A 285 11.81 8.35 35.87
N GLY A 286 10.82 9.21 35.80
CA GLY A 286 10.44 10.14 36.88
C GLY A 286 8.96 10.51 36.82
N THR A 287 8.11 9.59 36.38
CA THR A 287 6.68 9.80 36.16
C THR A 287 5.79 9.13 37.21
N ASP A 288 6.29 8.90 38.43
CA ASP A 288 5.52 8.38 39.56
C ASP A 288 4.59 9.43 40.21
N VAL A 289 4.18 10.45 39.44
CA VAL A 289 3.48 11.66 39.92
C VAL A 289 2.39 12.11 38.92
N TRP A 290 1.56 11.16 38.48
CA TRP A 290 0.45 11.38 37.52
C TRP A 290 -0.84 10.61 37.87
N GLN A 291 -1.06 10.30 39.15
CA GLN A 291 -2.35 9.85 39.69
C GLN A 291 -2.65 10.56 41.01
N GLU A 292 -3.10 11.81 40.89
CA GLU A 292 -4.00 12.54 41.81
C GLU A 292 -4.54 13.79 41.09
#